data_AF-A0A3L8G218-F1
#
_entry.id   AF-A0A3L8G218-F1
#
_cell.length_a   1.000
_cell.length_b   1.000
_cell.length_c   1.000
_cell.angle_alpha   90.00
_cell.angle_beta   90.00
_cell.angle_gamma   90.00
#
_symmetry.space_group_name_H-M   'P 1'
#
loop_
_entity.id
_entity.type
_entity.pdbx_description
1 polymer ?
#
loop_
_entity_poly.entity_id
_entity_poly.type
_entity_poly.pdbx_seq_one_letter_code
_entity_poly.pdbx_strand_id
1 'polypeptide(L)'
;MDLEQLKRRRDELIEDNEWMDDLIKEKEEELWEVKVRTIAASELARSAMQSALRTAGIVDSFYGPSTQLSDNQTNKAVEADHNKNCFLC
;
A
#
# COMPACT_ATOMS: atom_id res chain seq x y z
N MET A 1 -46.55 31.14 6.48
CA MET A 1 -45.24 31.46 5.89
C MET A 1 -45.52 32.13 4.56
N ASP A 2 -44.93 33.31 4.33
CA ASP A 2 -45.17 34.12 3.13
C ASP A 2 -44.15 33.79 2.01
N LEU A 3 -44.46 34.17 0.77
CA LEU A 3 -43.71 33.82 -0.43
C LEU A 3 -42.27 34.32 -0.41
N GLU A 4 -42.02 35.50 0.18
CA GLU A 4 -40.66 36.03 0.34
C GLU A 4 -39.84 35.26 1.40
N GLN A 5 -40.49 34.79 2.47
CA GLN A 5 -39.83 33.95 3.47
C GLN A 5 -39.43 32.58 2.87
N LEU A 6 -40.28 32.04 1.98
CA LEU A 6 -40.00 30.81 1.24
C LEU A 6 -38.81 30.95 0.30
N LYS A 7 -38.70 32.08 -0.42
CA LYS A 7 -37.55 32.35 -1.29
C LYS A 7 -36.25 32.43 -0.51
N ARG A 8 -36.23 33.24 0.57
CA ARG A 8 -35.05 33.37 1.43
C ARG A 8 -34.60 32.02 1.99
N ARG A 9 -35.53 31.23 2.52
CA ARG A 9 -35.22 29.90 3.05
C ARG A 9 -34.66 28.95 1.98
N ARG A 10 -35.14 29.06 0.74
CA ARG A 10 -34.60 28.26 -0.37
C ARG A 10 -33.17 28.69 -0.72
N ASP A 11 -32.88 29.98 -0.71
CA ASP A 11 -31.53 30.48 -0.99
C ASP A 11 -30.55 30.08 0.13
N GLU A 12 -30.97 30.18 1.41
CA GLU A 12 -30.21 29.68 2.58
C GLU A 12 -29.91 28.17 2.44
N LEU A 13 -30.90 27.36 2.07
CA LEU A 13 -30.72 25.92 1.89
C LEU A 13 -29.81 25.57 0.71
N ILE A 14 -29.75 26.40 -0.33
CA ILE A 14 -28.84 26.19 -1.46
C ILE A 14 -27.40 26.45 -1.00
N GLU A 15 -27.17 27.57 -0.30
CA GLU A 15 -25.85 27.93 0.22
C GLU A 15 -25.33 26.87 1.22
N ASP A 16 -26.19 26.42 2.14
CA ASP A 16 -25.83 25.38 3.10
C ASP A 16 -25.47 24.04 2.41
N ASN A 17 -26.20 23.66 1.36
CA ASN A 17 -25.91 22.44 0.60
C ASN A 17 -24.60 22.55 -0.17
N GLU A 18 -24.34 23.68 -0.83
CA GLU A 18 -23.08 23.92 -1.54
C GLU A 18 -21.89 23.84 -0.57
N TRP A 19 -22.03 24.44 0.61
CA TRP A 19 -21.00 24.35 1.66
C TRP A 19 -20.80 22.92 2.17
N MET A 20 -21.88 22.17 2.39
CA MET A 20 -21.79 20.77 2.80
C MET A 20 -21.14 19.90 1.74
N ASP A 21 -21.47 20.09 0.46
CA ASP A 21 -20.90 19.32 -0.64
C ASP A 21 -19.38 19.54 -0.74
N ASP A 22 -18.91 20.78 -0.60
CA ASP A 22 -17.48 21.10 -0.57
C ASP A 22 -16.78 20.43 0.62
N LEU A 23 -17.40 20.47 1.81
CA LEU A 23 -16.85 19.82 3.01
C LEU A 23 -16.78 18.29 2.85
N ILE A 24 -17.82 17.68 2.28
CA ILE A 24 -17.85 16.23 2.02
C ILE A 24 -16.70 15.86 1.09
N LYS A 25 -16.52 16.62 0.00
CA LYS A 25 -15.46 16.38 -0.97
C LYS A 25 -14.07 16.47 -0.36
N GLU A 26 -13.82 17.47 0.50
CA GLU A 26 -12.55 17.59 1.24
C GLU A 26 -12.30 16.36 2.12
N LYS A 27 -13.33 15.91 2.86
CA LYS A 27 -13.20 14.77 3.76
C LYS A 27 -13.07 13.44 3.05
N GLU A 28 -13.70 13.27 1.90
CA GLU A 28 -13.51 12.08 1.07
C GLU A 28 -12.07 11.96 0.56
N GLU A 29 -11.45 13.06 0.13
CA GLU A 29 -10.06 13.08 -0.31
C GLU A 29 -9.10 12.78 0.86
N GLU A 30 -9.31 13.39 2.03
CA GLU A 30 -8.53 13.11 3.23
C GLU A 30 -8.63 11.62 3.64
N LEU A 31 -9.84 11.07 3.62
CA LEU A 31 -10.08 9.66 3.94
C LEU A 31 -9.40 8.74 2.92
N TRP A 32 -9.45 9.09 1.63
CA TRP A 32 -8.78 8.35 0.57
C TRP A 32 -7.28 8.28 0.80
N GLU A 33 -6.63 9.41 1.10
CA GLU A 33 -5.20 9.46 1.36
C GLU A 33 -4.81 8.59 2.57
N VAL A 34 -5.55 8.72 3.68
CA VAL A 34 -5.32 7.92 4.90
C VAL A 34 -5.47 6.43 4.62
N LYS A 35 -6.48 6.03 3.85
CA LYS A 35 -6.70 4.63 3.47
C LYS A 35 -5.53 4.08 2.66
N VAL A 36 -5.08 4.79 1.63
CA VAL A 36 -3.94 4.36 0.80
C VAL A 36 -2.68 4.22 1.65
N ARG A 37 -2.39 5.21 2.50
CA ARG A 37 -1.23 5.19 3.40
C ARG A 37 -1.28 4.00 4.36
N THR A 38 -2.46 3.72 4.91
CA THR A 38 -2.66 2.59 5.84
C THR A 38 -2.44 1.25 5.17
N ILE A 39 -2.94 1.06 3.95
CA ILE A 39 -2.72 -0.16 3.17
C ILE A 39 -1.22 -0.34 2.89
N ALA A 40 -0.55 0.71 2.41
CA ALA A 40 0.89 0.65 2.13
C ALA A 40 1.70 0.31 3.38
N ALA A 41 1.42 0.96 4.52
CA ALA A 41 2.07 0.65 5.79
C ALA A 41 1.82 -0.79 6.25
N SER A 42 0.59 -1.29 6.10
CA SER A 42 0.23 -2.66 6.46
C SER A 42 0.99 -3.70 5.62
N GLU A 43 1.10 -3.47 4.31
CA GLU A 43 1.83 -4.35 3.39
C GLU A 43 3.34 -4.34 3.64
N LEU A 44 3.90 -3.17 3.97
CA LEU A 44 5.30 -3.04 4.38
C LEU A 44 5.57 -3.77 5.69
N ALA A 45 4.71 -3.60 6.70
CA ALA A 45 4.82 -4.30 7.98
C ALA A 45 4.73 -5.83 7.80
N ARG A 46 3.76 -6.29 7.00
CA ARG A 46 3.59 -7.72 6.67
C ARG A 46 4.84 -8.28 6.00
N SER A 47 5.40 -7.56 5.03
CA SER A 47 6.61 -7.97 4.31
C SER A 47 7.84 -8.01 5.22
N ALA A 48 8.02 -6.99 6.06
CA ALA A 48 9.12 -6.93 7.02
C ALA A 48 9.05 -8.07 8.05
N MET A 49 7.85 -8.35 8.58
CA MET A 49 7.62 -9.46 9.50
C MET A 49 7.94 -10.82 8.86
N GLN A 50 7.45 -11.07 7.65
CA GLN A 50 7.73 -12.32 6.94
C GLN A 50 9.23 -12.52 6.69
N SER A 51 9.93 -11.45 6.32
CA SER A 51 11.38 -11.45 6.15
C SER A 51 12.10 -11.76 7.47
N ALA A 52 11.76 -11.06 8.55
CA ALA A 52 12.37 -11.26 9.87
C ALA A 52 12.17 -12.69 10.41
N LEU A 53 10.96 -13.25 10.26
CA LEU A 53 10.67 -14.62 10.70
C LEU A 53 11.44 -15.67 9.91
N ARG A 54 11.71 -15.43 8.62
CA ARG A 54 12.56 -16.29 7.80
C ARG A 54 14.03 -16.18 8.20
N THR A 55 14.54 -14.96 8.38
CA THR A 55 15.92 -14.72 8.81
C THR A 55 16.19 -15.31 10.20
N ALA A 56 15.21 -15.27 11.11
CA ALA A 56 15.31 -15.88 12.43
C ALA A 56 15.19 -17.41 12.42
N GLY A 57 14.89 -18.03 11.26
CA GLY A 57 14.70 -19.47 11.13
C GLY A 57 13.42 -20.01 11.78
N ILE A 58 12.47 -19.13 12.13
CA ILE A 58 11.21 -19.51 12.79
C ILE A 58 10.22 -20.09 11.77
N VAL A 59 10.17 -19.51 10.56
CA VAL A 59 9.29 -19.96 9.48
C VAL A 59 10.08 -20.04 8.18
N ASP A 60 10.10 -21.21 7.55
CA ASP A 60 10.76 -21.43 6.26
C ASP A 60 9.91 -20.90 5.09
N SER A 61 8.61 -21.24 5.07
CA SER A 61 7.62 -20.70 4.12
C SER A 61 6.26 -20.47 4.76
N PHE A 62 5.63 -19.32 4.45
CA PHE A 62 4.28 -18.97 4.89
C PHE A 62 3.17 -19.57 4.02
N TYR A 63 3.47 -19.99 2.79
CA TYR A 63 2.46 -20.39 1.80
C TYR A 63 2.68 -21.82 1.26
N GLY A 64 3.32 -22.69 2.03
CA GLY A 64 3.64 -24.07 1.64
C GLY A 64 4.97 -24.19 0.87
N PRO A 65 5.38 -25.40 0.44
CA PRO A 65 6.66 -25.60 -0.24
C PRO A 65 6.71 -24.73 -1.49
N SER A 66 7.60 -23.74 -1.52
CA SER A 66 7.84 -22.97 -2.74
C SER A 66 8.42 -23.91 -3.78
N THR A 67 7.69 -24.20 -4.86
CA THR A 67 8.26 -24.76 -6.08
C THR A 67 9.18 -23.70 -6.73
N GLN A 68 10.34 -23.47 -6.11
CA GLN A 68 11.48 -22.75 -6.70
C GLN A 68 12.73 -23.65 -6.74
N LEU A 69 12.51 -24.96 -6.88
CA LEU A 69 13.50 -25.89 -7.42
C LEU A 69 13.44 -25.73 -8.96
N SER A 70 14.10 -24.75 -9.56
CA SER A 70 15.36 -25.05 -10.26
C SER A 70 16.22 -23.83 -10.65
N ASP A 71 15.78 -22.59 -10.45
CA ASP A 71 16.38 -21.48 -11.21
C ASP A 71 17.42 -20.65 -10.43
N ASN A 72 17.58 -20.91 -9.13
CA ASN A 72 18.50 -20.13 -8.28
C ASN A 72 19.80 -20.88 -7.89
N GLN A 73 19.93 -22.17 -8.25
CA GLN A 73 21.18 -22.92 -8.06
C GLN A 73 22.14 -22.79 -9.25
N THR A 74 21.65 -22.47 -10.44
CA THR A 74 22.49 -22.20 -11.62
C THR A 74 23.20 -20.85 -11.54
N ASN A 75 22.57 -19.80 -11.02
CA ASN A 75 23.18 -18.46 -10.97
C ASN A 75 24.27 -18.31 -9.90
N LYS A 76 24.18 -19.02 -8.77
CA LYS A 76 25.25 -19.00 -7.74
C LYS A 76 26.48 -19.83 -8.11
N ALA A 77 26.34 -20.83 -8.97
CA ALA A 77 27.48 -21.59 -9.48
C ALA A 77 28.26 -20.79 -10.54
N VAL A 78 27.57 -20.00 -11.37
CA VAL A 78 28.20 -19.19 -12.43
C VAL A 78 29.01 -18.02 -11.85
N GLU A 79 28.53 -17.35 -10.79
CA GLU A 79 29.29 -16.27 -10.13
C GLU A 79 30.53 -16.79 -9.37
N ALA A 80 30.48 -18.00 -8.81
CA ALA A 80 31.60 -18.60 -8.09
C ALA A 80 32.74 -19.06 -9.01
N ASP A 81 32.45 -19.44 -10.27
CA ASP A 81 33.47 -19.82 -11.26
C ASP A 81 34.05 -18.61 -12.00
N HIS A 82 33.26 -17.55 -12.25
CA HIS A 82 33.79 -16.33 -12.87
C HIS A 82 34.76 -15.55 -11.96
N ASN A 83 34.59 -15.63 -10.63
CA ASN A 83 35.49 -14.95 -9.68
C ASN A 83 36.84 -15.68 -9.49
N LYS A 84 36.96 -16.95 -9.89
CA LYS A 84 38.24 -17.69 -9.81
C LYS A 84 39.15 -17.45 -11.01
N ASN A 85 38.56 -17.09 -12.17
CA ASN A 85 39.32 -16.90 -13.40
C ASN A 85 39.89 -15.47 -13.58
N CYS A 86 39.56 -14.53 -12.69
CA CYS A 86 40.12 -13.18 -12.69
C CYS A 86 41.26 -12.97 -11.66
N PHE A 87 41.66 -14.00 -10.91
CA PHE A 87 42.69 -13.90 -9.87
C PHE A 87 43.95 -14.74 -10.12
N LEU A 88 44.09 -15.37 -11.28
CA LEU A 88 45.30 -16.08 -11.69
C LEU A 88 45.74 -15.58 -13.07
N CYS A 89 46.89 -14.91 -13.09
CA CYS A 89 47.73 -14.75 -14.27
C CYS A 89 48.06 -16.09 -14.93
#